data_AF-A0A4R9WIU7-F1
#
_entry.id   AF-A0A4R9WIU7-F1
#
_cell.length_a   1.000
_cell.length_b   1.000
_cell.length_c   1.000
_cell.angle_alpha   90.00
_cell.angle_beta   90.00
_cell.angle_gamma   90.00
#
_symmetry.space_group_name_H-M   'P 1'
#
loop_
_entity.id
_entity.type
_entity.pdbx_description
1 polymer ?
#
loop_
_entity_poly.entity_id
_entity_poly.type
_entity_poly.pdbx_seq_one_letter_code
_entity_poly.pdbx_strand_id
1 'polypeptide(L)'
;MNVFTKLANDELADASRLGSPAKDATALARRTDTMSRATGGKGFRTPAKEPMKAADGTTRGQRKRALRAATSTKVSEVRAPQFMHSAARRRMEAVNG
;
A
#
# COMPACT_ATOMS: atom_id res chain seq x y z
N MET A 1 -31.07 22.34 23.29
CA MET A 1 -30.42 22.46 21.97
C MET A 1 -30.68 23.87 21.45
N ASN A 2 -29.66 24.65 21.09
CA ASN A 2 -29.86 26.03 20.61
C ASN A 2 -30.07 26.06 19.08
N VAL A 3 -30.57 27.18 18.53
CA VAL A 3 -30.88 27.30 17.10
C VAL A 3 -29.63 27.11 16.23
N PHE A 4 -28.48 27.65 16.65
CA PHE A 4 -27.22 27.51 15.92
C PHE A 4 -26.74 26.05 15.83
N THR A 5 -26.89 25.29 16.92
CA THR A 5 -26.56 23.86 16.97
C THR A 5 -27.50 23.04 16.10
N LYS A 6 -28.77 23.45 15.97
CA LYS A 6 -29.71 22.81 15.04
C LYS A 6 -29.29 23.04 13.60
N LEU A 7 -29.01 24.30 13.23
CA LEU A 7 -28.55 24.64 11.87
C LEU A 7 -27.24 23.93 11.52
N ALA A 8 -26.27 23.90 12.43
CA ALA A 8 -25.00 23.20 12.22
C ALA A 8 -25.20 21.69 12.02
N ASN A 9 -26.11 21.08 12.78
CA ASN A 9 -26.40 19.65 12.65
C ASN A 9 -27.16 19.33 11.36
N ASP A 10 -28.07 20.20 10.92
CA ASP A 10 -28.77 20.03 9.64
C ASP A 10 -27.79 20.12 8.45
N GLU A 11 -26.84 21.06 8.49
CA GLU A 11 -25.76 21.14 7.49
C GLU A 11 -24.85 19.92 7.50
N LEU A 12 -24.47 19.43 8.68
CA LEU A 12 -23.66 18.22 8.82
C LEU A 12 -24.41 16.99 8.29
N ALA A 13 -25.71 16.89 8.56
CA ALA A 13 -26.56 15.82 8.06
C ALA A 13 -26.66 15.85 6.53
N ASP A 14 -26.79 17.04 5.94
CA ASP A 14 -26.77 17.20 4.49
C ASP A 14 -25.41 16.78 3.88
N ALA A 15 -24.29 17.08 4.54
CA ALA A 15 -22.97 16.69 4.06
C ALA A 15 -22.63 15.20 4.26
N SER A 16 -23.21 14.54 5.25
CA SER A 16 -22.83 13.17 5.65
C SER A 16 -23.79 12.07 5.18
N ARG A 17 -25.08 12.39 4.96
CA ARG A 17 -26.07 11.40 4.51
C ARG A 17 -25.86 11.00 3.05
N LEU A 18 -25.67 9.71 2.82
CA LEU A 18 -25.64 9.13 1.48
C LEU A 18 -27.05 9.09 0.89
N GLY A 19 -27.17 9.39 -0.40
CA GLY A 19 -28.43 9.24 -1.16
C GLY A 19 -29.33 10.48 -1.21
N SER A 20 -29.10 11.54 -0.42
CA SER A 20 -29.82 12.80 -0.64
C SER A 20 -29.20 13.59 -1.81
N PRO A 21 -30.00 14.28 -2.64
CA PRO A 21 -29.49 15.11 -3.72
C PRO A 21 -28.65 16.28 -3.17
N ALA A 22 -27.59 16.65 -3.90
CA ALA A 22 -26.82 17.85 -3.57
C ALA A 22 -27.66 19.09 -3.89
N LYS A 23 -27.79 20.00 -2.91
CA LYS A 23 -28.54 21.26 -3.08
C LYS A 23 -27.79 22.26 -3.96
N ASP A 24 -26.46 22.28 -3.86
CA ASP A 24 -25.57 23.17 -4.57
C ASP A 24 -24.18 22.53 -4.80
N ALA A 25 -23.35 23.20 -5.59
CA ALA A 25 -21.99 22.75 -5.89
C ALA A 25 -21.10 22.73 -4.63
N THR A 26 -21.33 23.63 -3.67
CA THR A 26 -20.52 23.68 -2.43
C THR A 26 -20.83 22.51 -1.50
N ALA A 27 -22.09 22.06 -1.40
CA ALA A 27 -22.45 20.86 -0.67
C ALA A 27 -21.83 19.61 -1.30
N LEU A 28 -21.75 19.56 -2.63
CA LEU A 28 -21.09 18.46 -3.34
C LEU A 28 -19.58 18.43 -3.03
N ALA A 29 -18.92 19.60 -3.07
CA ALA A 29 -17.50 19.71 -2.70
C ALA A 29 -17.24 19.27 -1.24
N ARG A 30 -18.04 19.77 -0.29
CA ARG A 30 -17.98 19.37 1.12
C ARG A 30 -18.12 17.85 1.28
N ARG A 31 -19.09 17.23 0.61
CA ARG A 31 -19.27 15.77 0.60
C ARG A 31 -18.03 15.04 0.12
N THR A 32 -17.48 15.45 -1.02
CA THR A 32 -16.31 14.78 -1.60
C THR A 32 -15.09 14.87 -0.68
N ASP A 33 -14.85 16.03 -0.06
CA ASP A 33 -13.76 16.21 0.90
C ASP A 33 -13.99 15.35 2.15
N THR A 34 -15.20 15.33 2.68
CA THR A 34 -15.56 14.52 3.86
C THR A 34 -15.34 13.03 3.62
N MET A 35 -15.79 12.52 2.46
CA MET A 35 -15.62 11.12 2.05
C MET A 35 -14.16 10.75 1.76
N SER A 36 -13.41 11.67 1.16
CA SER A 36 -11.97 11.51 0.94
C SER A 36 -11.21 11.41 2.26
N ARG A 37 -11.47 12.33 3.21
CA ARG A 37 -10.86 12.32 4.55
C ARG A 37 -11.20 11.06 5.33
N ALA A 38 -12.47 10.61 5.27
CA ALA A 38 -12.91 9.40 5.95
C ALA A 38 -12.14 8.14 5.50
N THR A 39 -11.70 8.10 4.24
CA THR A 39 -10.94 6.97 3.67
C THR A 39 -9.43 7.22 3.62
N GLY A 40 -8.96 8.35 4.16
CA GLY A 40 -7.56 8.77 4.07
C GLY A 40 -7.06 8.92 2.63
N GLY A 41 -7.95 9.33 1.71
CA GLY A 41 -7.68 9.47 0.28
C GLY A 41 -7.54 8.15 -0.48
N LYS A 42 -7.77 7.00 0.18
CA LYS A 42 -7.64 5.66 -0.44
C LYS A 42 -8.93 5.15 -1.08
N GLY A 43 -10.01 5.94 -0.99
CA GLY A 43 -11.35 5.58 -1.46
C GLY A 43 -12.00 4.50 -0.60
N PHE A 44 -13.28 4.25 -0.84
CA PHE A 44 -14.00 3.15 -0.20
C PHE A 44 -13.60 1.84 -0.86
N ARG A 45 -12.56 1.19 -0.31
CA ARG A 45 -12.10 -0.12 -0.77
C ARG A 45 -12.35 -1.16 0.30
N THR A 46 -12.77 -2.35 -0.12
CA THR A 46 -12.76 -3.53 0.74
C THR A 46 -11.35 -3.71 1.32
N PRO A 47 -11.20 -3.87 2.65
CA PRO A 47 -9.88 -4.12 3.23
C PRO A 47 -9.23 -5.32 2.54
N ALA A 48 -7.92 -5.23 2.31
CA ALA A 48 -7.19 -6.32 1.67
C ALA A 48 -7.36 -7.59 2.51
N LYS A 49 -7.85 -8.66 1.89
CA LYS A 49 -7.92 -9.97 2.54
C LYS A 49 -6.54 -10.34 3.06
N GLU A 50 -6.47 -10.86 4.28
CA GLU A 50 -5.20 -11.36 4.81
C GLU A 50 -4.59 -12.38 3.83
N PRO A 51 -3.26 -12.30 3.59
CA PRO A 51 -2.60 -13.26 2.72
C PRO A 51 -2.78 -14.67 3.25
N MET A 52 -3.19 -15.61 2.39
CA MET A 52 -3.25 -17.02 2.74
C MET A 52 -1.90 -17.50 3.28
N LYS A 53 -1.93 -18.10 4.47
CA LYS A 53 -0.78 -18.76 5.10
C LYS A 53 -0.81 -20.26 4.75
N ALA A 54 0.36 -20.84 4.51
CA ALA A 54 0.52 -22.29 4.39
C ALA A 54 0.49 -22.94 5.79
N ALA A 55 0.55 -24.28 5.85
CA ALA A 55 0.64 -25.03 7.10
C ALA A 55 1.82 -24.57 7.99
N ASP A 56 2.92 -24.17 7.36
CA ASP A 56 4.13 -23.68 8.03
C ASP A 56 4.03 -22.21 8.50
N GLY A 57 2.84 -21.62 8.47
CA GLY A 57 2.59 -20.23 8.86
C GLY A 57 3.12 -19.16 7.88
N THR A 58 3.83 -19.56 6.82
CA THR A 58 4.42 -18.64 5.85
C THR A 58 3.45 -18.24 4.73
N THR A 59 3.53 -16.99 4.30
CA THR A 59 2.84 -16.50 3.11
C THR A 59 3.61 -16.87 1.84
N ARG A 60 2.91 -16.95 0.69
CA ARG A 60 3.56 -17.12 -0.63
C ARG A 60 4.66 -16.07 -0.88
N GLY A 61 4.44 -14.83 -0.44
CA GLY A 61 5.40 -13.74 -0.60
C GLY A 61 6.66 -13.91 0.25
N GLN A 62 6.53 -14.43 1.47
CA GLN A 62 7.68 -14.79 2.31
C GLN A 62 8.48 -15.92 1.68
N ARG A 63 7.83 -16.99 1.20
CA ARG A 63 8.52 -18.11 0.51
C ARG A 63 9.29 -17.65 -0.71
N LYS A 64 8.72 -16.76 -1.54
CA LYS A 64 9.43 -16.17 -2.69
C LYS A 64 10.64 -15.33 -2.27
N ARG A 65 10.53 -14.53 -1.21
CA ARG A 65 11.65 -13.73 -0.70
C ARG A 65 12.76 -14.61 -0.12
N ALA A 66 12.41 -15.63 0.66
CA ALA A 66 13.36 -16.59 1.21
C ALA A 66 14.11 -17.35 0.10
N LEU A 67 13.39 -17.82 -0.93
CA LEU A 67 14.01 -18.48 -2.08
C LEU A 67 14.97 -17.55 -2.81
N ARG A 68 14.59 -16.29 -3.05
CA ARG A 68 15.48 -15.31 -3.68
C ARG A 68 16.76 -15.09 -2.86
N ALA A 69 16.64 -14.93 -1.54
CA ALA A 69 17.77 -14.77 -0.64
C ALA A 69 18.72 -15.99 -0.70
N ALA A 70 18.16 -17.21 -0.62
CA ALA A 70 18.93 -18.45 -0.72
C ALA A 70 19.59 -18.64 -2.09
N THR A 71 18.95 -18.19 -3.17
CA THR A 71 19.58 -18.22 -4.49
C THR A 71 20.69 -17.17 -4.61
N SER A 72 20.53 -15.98 -4.04
CA SER A 72 21.56 -14.94 -4.09
C SER A 72 22.81 -15.31 -3.30
N THR A 73 22.68 -15.97 -2.14
CA THR A 73 23.83 -16.44 -1.36
C THR A 73 24.63 -17.52 -2.08
N LYS A 74 23.94 -18.48 -2.72
CA LYS A 74 24.61 -19.49 -3.56
C LYS A 74 25.37 -18.89 -4.75
N VAL A 75 24.91 -17.76 -5.29
CA VAL A 75 25.59 -17.08 -6.40
C VAL A 75 26.88 -16.38 -5.94
N SER A 76 27.00 -15.99 -4.67
CA SER A 76 28.19 -15.28 -4.15
C SER A 76 29.33 -16.20 -3.70
N GLU A 77 29.05 -17.44 -3.33
CA GLU A 77 30.05 -18.27 -2.61
C GLU A 77 30.89 -19.18 -3.51
N VAL A 78 30.34 -19.73 -4.60
CA VAL A 78 31.02 -20.77 -5.39
C VAL A 78 30.67 -20.70 -6.87
N ARG A 79 31.32 -19.80 -7.63
CA ARG A 79 31.21 -19.80 -9.10
C ARG A 79 32.53 -19.43 -9.77
N ALA A 80 32.84 -20.14 -10.85
CA ALA A 80 33.91 -19.73 -11.77
C ALA A 80 33.65 -18.30 -12.29
N PRO A 81 34.69 -17.48 -12.53
CA PRO A 81 34.56 -16.06 -12.87
C PRO A 81 33.59 -15.78 -14.03
N GLN A 82 33.53 -16.70 -15.00
CA GLN A 82 32.65 -16.64 -16.16
C GLN A 82 31.14 -16.57 -15.83
N PHE A 83 30.73 -17.09 -14.66
CA PHE A 83 29.33 -17.09 -14.22
C PHE A 83 29.01 -16.02 -13.17
N MET A 84 29.98 -15.16 -12.85
CA MET A 84 29.79 -14.01 -11.98
C MET A 84 29.11 -12.86 -12.74
N HIS A 85 28.31 -12.08 -12.02
CA HIS A 85 27.76 -10.83 -12.53
C HIS A 85 28.90 -9.87 -12.93
N SER A 86 28.75 -9.13 -14.02
CA SER A 86 29.82 -8.30 -14.61
C SER A 86 30.41 -7.27 -13.64
N ALA A 87 29.59 -6.73 -12.74
CA ALA A 87 30.03 -5.81 -11.69
C ALA A 87 30.92 -6.49 -10.62
N ALA A 88 30.63 -7.75 -10.26
CA ALA A 88 31.45 -8.50 -9.30
C ALA A 88 32.79 -8.91 -9.93
N ARG A 89 32.77 -9.31 -11.21
CA ARG A 89 33.97 -9.63 -12.00
C ARG A 89 34.97 -8.47 -12.02
N ARG A 90 34.49 -7.27 -12.38
CA ARG A 90 35.32 -6.05 -12.40
C ARG A 90 35.95 -5.70 -11.06
N ARG A 91 35.25 -5.95 -9.94
CA ARG A 91 35.80 -5.71 -8.59
C ARG A 91 36.89 -6.73 -8.24
N MET A 92 36.73 -8.00 -8.62
CA MET A 92 37.74 -9.04 -8.42
C MET A 92 39.01 -8.77 -9.23
N GLU A 93 38.85 -8.33 -10.48
CA GLU A 93 39.98 -7.93 -11.35
C GLU A 93 40.74 -6.72 -10.76
N ALA A 94 40.02 -5.74 -10.22
CA ALA A 94 40.62 -4.55 -9.60
C ALA A 94 41.32 -4.81 -8.25
N VAL A 95 41.06 -5.95 -7.60
CA VAL A 95 41.70 -6.35 -6.33
C VAL A 95 42.94 -7.21 -6.58
N ASN A 96 43.00 -7.92 -7.70
CA ASN A 96 44.10 -8.84 -8.05
C ASN A 96 45.10 -8.27 -9.06
N GLY A 97 44.88 -7.06 -9.57
CA GLY A 97 45.80 -6.32 -10.44
C GLY A 97 46.46 -5.18 -9.70
#